data_AF-A0A0K3A2D2-F1
#
_entry.id   AF-A0A0K3A2D2-F1
#
_cell.length_a   1.000
_cell.length_b   1.000
_cell.length_c   1.000
_cell.angle_alpha   90.00
_cell.angle_beta   90.00
_cell.angle_gamma   90.00
#
_symmetry.space_group_name_H-M   'P 1'
#
loop_
_entity.id
_entity.type
_entity.pdbx_description
1 polymer ?
#
loop_
_entity_poly.entity_id
_entity_poly.type
_entity_poly.pdbx_seq_one_letter_code
_entity_poly.pdbx_strand_id
1 'polypeptide(L)' 'MKALFGDPTRDIADLRKVALVLKPGSADYPSEVYVALGIAAFAAPARIHPRGLSA' A
#
# COMPACT_ATOMS: atom_id res chain seq x y z
N MET A 1 -9.52 -14.55 -6.35
CA MET A 1 -8.69 -13.45 -5.82
C MET A 1 -8.79 -13.48 -4.31
N LYS A 2 -7.70 -13.81 -3.60
CA LYS A 2 -7.65 -13.69 -2.13
C LYS A 2 -7.53 -12.21 -1.81
N ALA A 3 -8.51 -11.63 -1.11
CA ALA A 3 -8.51 -10.23 -0.75
C ALA A 3 -7.26 -9.94 0.10
N LEU A 4 -6.27 -9.23 -0.48
CA LEU A 4 -5.07 -8.81 0.24
C LEU A 4 -5.41 -7.88 1.44
N PHE A 5 -6.61 -7.31 1.43
CA PHE A 5 -7.05 -6.25 2.34
C PHE A 5 -8.07 -6.72 3.40
N GLY A 6 -8.36 -8.04 3.46
CA GLY A 6 -9.33 -8.57 4.42
C GLY A 6 -10.80 -8.27 4.05
N ASP A 7 -11.71 -8.55 4.98
CA ASP A 7 -13.15 -8.31 4.88
C ASP A 7 -13.67 -7.71 6.19
N PRO A 8 -13.84 -6.39 6.28
CA PRO A 8 -14.27 -5.70 7.50
C PRO A 8 -15.72 -6.04 7.92
N THR A 9 -16.49 -6.70 7.05
CA THR A 9 -17.82 -7.21 7.41
C THR A 9 -17.75 -8.51 8.22
N ARG A 10 -16.62 -9.22 8.14
CA ARG A 10 -16.34 -10.48 8.84
C ARG A 10 -15.41 -10.29 10.03
N ASP A 11 -14.45 -9.38 9.93
CA ASP A 11 -13.55 -9.00 11.03
C ASP A 11 -13.24 -7.50 10.98
N ILE A 12 -13.74 -6.75 11.96
CA ILE A 12 -13.55 -5.30 12.04
C ILE A 12 -12.07 -4.89 12.16
N ALA A 13 -11.18 -5.80 12.61
CA ALA A 13 -9.75 -5.54 12.65
C ALA A 13 -9.13 -5.30 11.27
N ASP A 14 -9.79 -5.77 10.20
CA ASP A 14 -9.31 -5.61 8.82
C ASP A 14 -9.31 -4.15 8.35
N LEU A 15 -10.05 -3.25 8.99
CA LEU A 15 -9.96 -1.80 8.73
C LEU A 15 -8.56 -1.23 8.95
N ARG A 16 -7.70 -1.89 9.74
CA ARG A 16 -6.33 -1.46 10.02
C ARG A 16 -5.34 -1.84 8.92
N LYS A 17 -5.74 -2.68 7.96
CA LYS A 17 -4.92 -3.10 6.82
C LYS A 17 -4.98 -2.08 5.68
N VAL A 18 -4.70 -0.82 6.02
CA VAL A 18 -4.85 0.33 5.12
C VAL A 18 -3.78 0.30 4.03
N ALA A 19 -4.20 0.40 2.77
CA ALA A 19 -3.30 0.47 1.62
C ALA A 19 -3.10 1.90 1.09
N LEU A 20 -4.14 2.73 1.19
CA LEU A 20 -4.19 4.11 0.68
C LEU A 20 -5.31 4.87 1.39
N VAL A 21 -5.06 6.13 1.73
CA VAL A 21 -6.10 7.05 2.20
C VAL A 21 -6.32 8.15 1.16
N LEU A 22 -7.55 8.28 0.66
CA LEU A 22 -7.93 9.33 -0.28
C LEU A 22 -8.56 10.51 0.47
N LYS A 23 -8.14 11.72 0.12
CA LYS A 23 -8.69 12.98 0.63
C LYS A 23 -9.03 13.89 -0.56
N PRO A 24 -9.86 14.94 -0.37
CA PRO A 24 -10.10 15.92 -1.43
C PRO A 24 -8.77 16.55 -1.89
N GLY A 25 -8.39 16.27 -3.14
CA GLY A 25 -7.17 16.82 -3.75
C GLY A 25 -5.86 16.16 -3.32
N SER A 26 -5.87 15.10 -2.51
CA SER A 26 -4.64 14.39 -2.10
C SER A 26 -4.85 12.92 -1.78
N ALA A 27 -3.76 12.17 -1.72
CA ALA A 27 -3.73 10.79 -1.29
C ALA A 27 -2.52 10.59 -0.38
N ASP A 28 -2.71 9.89 0.75
CA ASP A 28 -1.62 9.52 1.64
C ASP A 28 -1.30 8.03 1.48
N TYR A 29 -0.06 7.72 1.13
CA TYR A 29 0.44 6.35 1.12
C TYR A 29 1.06 6.01 2.49
N PRO A 30 0.85 4.79 3.04
CA PRO A 30 1.47 4.37 4.29
C PRO A 30 3.00 4.55 4.31
N SER A 31 3.66 4.34 3.18
CA SER A 31 5.11 4.56 3.03
C SER A 31 5.54 5.99 3.30
N GLU A 32 4.74 6.98 2.89
CA GLU A 32 5.03 8.40 3.11
C GLU A 32 4.87 8.75 4.59
N VAL A 33 3.88 8.15 5.26
CA VAL A 33 3.68 8.27 6.71
C VAL A 33 4.87 7.68 7.47
N TYR A 34 5.36 6.51 7.08
CA TYR A 34 6.55 5.90 7.71
C TYR A 34 7.77 6.81 7.62
N VAL A 35 8.02 7.40 6.44
CA VAL A 35 9.11 8.36 6.25
C VAL A 35 8.93 9.60 7.12
N ALA A 36 7.71 10.16 7.21
CA ALA A 36 7.41 11.30 8.07
C ALA A 36 7.62 11.00 9.57
N LEU A 37 7.48 9.73 9.98
CA LEU A 37 7.77 9.25 11.33
C LEU A 37 9.26 8.91 11.56
N GLY A 38 10.13 9.13 10.57
CA GLY A 38 11.57 8.80 10.65
C GLY A 38 11.87 7.31 10.48
N ILE A 39 10.91 6.51 10.02
CA ILE A 39 11.09 5.08 9.75
C ILE A 39 11.66 4.91 8.34
N ALA A 40 12.91 4.46 8.27
CA ALA A 40 13.56 4.16 6.99
C ALA A 40 12.99 2.87 6.39
N ALA A 41 12.79 2.86 5.07
CA ALA A 41 12.42 1.66 4.36
C ALA A 41 13.55 0.62 4.45
N PHE A 42 13.19 -0.63 4.75
CA PHE A 42 14.15 -1.73 4.76
C PHE A 42 14.71 -2.04 3.36
N ALA A 43 13.88 -1.91 2.33
CA ALA A 43 14.24 -2.14 0.94
C ALA A 43 13.48 -1.20 0.00
N ALA A 44 14.05 -0.94 -1.18
CA ALA A 44 13.36 -0.21 -2.23
C ALA A 44 12.14 -1.02 -2.73
N PRO A 45 11.04 -0.35 -3.15
CA PRO A 45 9.89 -1.03 -3.74
C PRO A 45 10.30 -1.89 -4.93
N ALA A 46 9.69 -3.07 -5.05
CA ALA A 46 9.91 -3.95 -6.19
C ALA A 46 9.50 -3.24 -7.49
N ARG A 47 10.43 -3.12 -8.45
CA ARG A 47 10.11 -2.63 -9.78
C ARG A 47 9.44 -3.75 -10.56
N ILE A 48 8.19 -3.54 -10.97
CA ILE A 48 7.53 -4.47 -11.89
C ILE A 48 8.13 -4.22 -13.27
N HIS A 49 8.98 -5.14 -13.71
CA HIS A 49 9.35 -5.23 -15.11
C HIS A 49 8.20 -5.89 -15.88
N PRO A 50 7.55 -5.21 -16.83
CA PRO A 50 6.59 -5.88 -17.69
C PRO A 50 7.34 -7.00 -18.43
N ARG A 51 6.87 -8.24 -18.23
CA ARG A 51 7.44 -9.39 -18.91
C ARG A 51 7.06 -9.30 -20.39
N GLY A 52 7.97 -8.80 -21.20
CA GLY A 52 7.98 -8.92 -22.66
C GLY A 52 7.33 -7.78 -23.43
N LEU A 53 8.10 -6.73 -23.70
CA LEU A 53 8.20 -6.16 -25.03
C LEU A 53 9.69 -6.11 -25.35
N SER A 54 10.21 -7.23 -25.85
CA SER A 54 11.46 -7.20 -26.60
C SER A 54 11.18 -6.39 -27.84
N ALA A 55 11.89 -5.27 -27.99
CA ALA A 55 12.15 -4.71 -29.31
C ALA A 55 12.96 -5.71 -30.15
#